data_AF-A0A1X2BUL5-F1
#
_entry.id   AF-A0A1X2BUL5-F1
#
_cell.length_a   1.000
_cell.length_b   1.000
_cell.length_c   1.000
_cell.angle_alpha   90.00
_cell.angle_beta   90.00
_cell.angle_gamma   90.00
#
_symmetry.space_group_name_H-M   'P 1'
#
loop_
_entity.id
_entity.type
_entity.pdbx_description
1 polymer ?
#
loop_
_entity_poly.entity_id
_entity_poly.type
_entity_poly.pdbx_seq_one_letter_code
_entity_poly.pdbx_strand_id
1 'polypeptide(L)'
;MVLARARLPKEASGHTSANHTDPVNGEMLIAIAGRVAPAVVSEMPGVQRLSWSTEDVAQQLNAIRDLNAPRVFPAVPDGHADHIRYSFESAAWARRESVHHV
;
A
#
# COMPACT_ATOMS: atom_id res chain seq x y z
N MET A 1 -16.26 5.51 -3.39
CA MET A 1 -15.80 4.28 -2.71
C MET A 1 -17.01 3.38 -2.54
N VAL A 2 -17.23 2.44 -3.47
CA VAL A 2 -18.39 1.53 -3.43
C VAL A 2 -17.95 0.28 -2.68
N LEU A 3 -18.54 0.01 -1.52
CA LEU A 3 -18.39 -1.26 -0.82
C LEU A 3 -19.23 -2.29 -1.59
N ALA A 4 -18.61 -2.98 -2.54
CA ALA A 4 -19.31 -4.02 -3.30
C ALA A 4 -19.48 -5.27 -2.42
N ARG A 5 -20.60 -5.34 -1.67
CA ARG A 5 -21.09 -6.64 -1.20
C ARG A 5 -21.81 -7.32 -2.35
N ALA A 6 -21.12 -8.24 -3.03
CA ALA A 6 -21.76 -9.18 -3.92
C ALA A 6 -22.67 -10.09 -3.09
N ARG A 7 -24.00 -9.91 -3.20
CA ARG A 7 -24.98 -10.85 -2.64
C ARG A 7 -25.44 -11.74 -3.80
N LEU A 8 -24.95 -12.97 -3.84
CA LEU A 8 -25.47 -14.02 -4.73
C LEU A 8 -26.86 -14.48 -4.24
N PRO A 9 -27.76 -14.91 -5.15
CA PRO A 9 -29.11 -15.31 -4.80
C PRO A 9 -29.12 -16.57 -3.94
N LYS A 10 -29.94 -16.56 -2.90
CA LYS A 10 -30.17 -17.70 -2.00
C LYS A 10 -31.19 -18.64 -2.64
N GLU A 11 -30.78 -19.84 -3.01
CA GLU A 11 -31.68 -21.00 -3.08
C GLU A 11 -30.88 -22.28 -2.77
N ALA A 12 -31.14 -22.90 -1.62
CA ALA A 12 -31.11 -24.34 -1.33
C ALA A 12 -30.96 -24.60 0.18
N SER A 13 -31.97 -25.26 0.75
CA SER A 13 -31.94 -25.81 2.11
C SER A 13 -30.84 -26.84 2.28
N GLY A 14 -30.04 -26.71 3.33
CA GLY A 14 -29.03 -27.68 3.76
C GLY A 14 -28.05 -27.02 4.72
N HIS A 15 -28.02 -27.45 5.97
CA HIS A 15 -27.14 -26.92 7.03
C HIS A 15 -25.69 -27.34 6.75
N THR A 16 -25.06 -26.73 5.75
CA THR A 16 -23.62 -26.69 5.57
C THR A 16 -23.20 -25.29 6.01
N SER A 17 -22.33 -25.19 7.01
CA SER A 17 -21.63 -23.94 7.29
C SER A 17 -20.83 -23.60 6.04
N ALA A 18 -21.39 -22.77 5.16
CA ALA A 18 -20.67 -22.28 4.01
C ALA A 18 -19.43 -21.56 4.53
N ASN A 19 -18.26 -22.20 4.38
CA ASN A 19 -17.00 -21.47 4.44
C ASN A 19 -17.08 -20.45 3.32
N HIS A 20 -17.27 -19.19 3.69
CA HIS A 20 -17.32 -18.11 2.72
C HIS A 20 -15.90 -17.83 2.28
N THR A 21 -15.44 -18.52 1.24
CA THR A 21 -14.25 -18.14 0.48
C THR A 21 -14.63 -16.99 -0.43
N ASP A 22 -14.65 -15.77 0.11
CA ASP A 22 -14.53 -14.59 -0.72
C ASP A 22 -13.12 -14.60 -1.34
N PRO A 23 -12.99 -14.57 -2.68
CA PRO A 23 -11.67 -14.49 -3.31
C PRO A 23 -11.01 -13.12 -3.13
N VAL A 24 -11.78 -12.09 -2.70
CA VAL A 24 -11.29 -10.73 -2.52
C VAL A 24 -10.62 -10.59 -1.15
N ASN A 25 -9.31 -10.34 -1.15
CA ASN A 25 -8.49 -10.29 0.06
C ASN A 25 -7.62 -9.01 0.13
N GLY A 26 -8.22 -7.94 0.64
CA GLY A 26 -7.51 -6.67 0.85
C GLY A 26 -7.28 -5.83 -0.42
N GLU A 27 -7.73 -6.29 -1.57
CA GLU A 27 -7.72 -5.53 -2.82
C GLU A 27 -8.69 -4.34 -2.76
N MET A 28 -8.27 -3.18 -3.28
CA MET A 28 -9.17 -2.06 -3.51
C MET A 28 -9.79 -2.21 -4.89
N LEU A 29 -11.10 -2.45 -4.98
CA LEU A 29 -11.79 -2.54 -6.27
C LEU A 29 -12.39 -1.19 -6.68
N ILE A 30 -12.26 -0.86 -7.97
CA ILE A 30 -12.92 0.28 -8.60
C ILE A 30 -13.94 -0.24 -9.63
N ALA A 31 -15.12 0.38 -9.65
CA ALA A 31 -16.19 0.01 -10.56
C ALA A 31 -16.85 1.24 -11.19
N ILE A 32 -16.91 1.29 -12.52
CA ILE A 32 -17.58 2.36 -13.28
C ILE A 32 -18.04 1.81 -14.64
N ALA A 33 -19.25 2.19 -15.08
CA ALA A 33 -19.84 1.79 -16.36
C ALA A 33 -19.80 0.28 -16.65
N GLY A 34 -20.06 -0.55 -15.63
CA GLY A 34 -20.05 -2.02 -15.74
C GLY A 34 -18.66 -2.67 -15.75
N ARG A 35 -17.57 -1.88 -15.75
CA ARG A 35 -16.20 -2.38 -15.58
C ARG A 35 -15.86 -2.49 -14.10
N VAL A 36 -15.29 -3.61 -13.68
CA VAL A 36 -14.68 -3.81 -12.35
C VAL A 36 -13.19 -4.09 -12.56
N ALA A 37 -12.34 -3.45 -11.76
CA ALA A 37 -10.91 -3.71 -11.77
C ALA A 37 -10.29 -3.48 -10.38
N PRO A 38 -9.18 -4.16 -10.05
CA PRO A 38 -8.37 -3.75 -8.91
C PRO A 38 -7.71 -2.40 -9.19
N ALA A 39 -7.70 -1.55 -8.17
CA ALA A 39 -6.89 -0.36 -8.08
C ALA A 39 -5.69 -0.67 -7.18
N VAL A 40 -4.53 -0.19 -7.60
CA VAL A 40 -3.28 -0.37 -6.87
C VAL A 40 -2.95 0.95 -6.17
N VAL A 41 -2.72 0.88 -4.86
CA VAL A 41 -2.09 1.98 -4.11
C VAL A 41 -0.58 1.79 -4.20
N SER A 42 0.11 2.86 -4.57
CA SER A 42 1.56 2.87 -4.66
C SER A 42 2.11 4.04 -3.86
N GLU A 43 3.26 3.84 -3.22
CA GLU A 43 4.03 4.91 -2.60
C GLU A 43 5.20 5.35 -3.48
N MET A 44 5.62 6.59 -3.34
CA MET A 44 6.87 7.07 -3.91
C MET A 44 8.03 6.62 -2.99
N PRO A 45 9.27 6.44 -3.51
CA PRO A 45 10.41 6.06 -2.67
C PRO A 45 10.64 6.98 -1.47
N GLY A 46 10.31 8.27 -1.65
CA GLY A 46 10.44 9.29 -0.63
C GLY A 46 11.90 9.70 -0.36
N VAL A 47 12.07 10.53 0.66
CA VAL A 47 13.38 10.95 1.17
C VAL A 47 13.41 10.62 2.66
N GLN A 48 14.51 10.03 3.12
CA GLN A 48 14.69 9.68 4.52
C GLN A 48 15.66 10.65 5.19
N ARG A 49 15.21 11.29 6.28
CA ARG A 49 16.06 12.11 7.15
C ARG A 49 15.81 11.76 8.62
N LEU A 50 16.79 12.06 9.47
CA LEU A 50 16.71 11.82 10.91
C LEU A 50 15.87 12.86 11.65
N SER A 51 15.85 14.07 11.11
CA SER A 51 15.05 15.19 11.59
C SER A 51 14.52 15.96 10.39
N TRP A 52 13.33 16.54 10.56
CA TRP A 52 12.67 17.35 9.56
C TRP A 52 12.23 18.68 10.17
N SER A 53 12.55 19.79 9.51
CA SER A 53 11.78 21.04 9.63
C SER A 53 10.75 21.16 8.49
N THR A 54 9.85 22.14 8.58
CA THR A 54 8.92 22.45 7.48
C THR A 54 9.67 22.92 6.23
N GLU A 55 10.74 23.69 6.42
CA GLU A 55 11.62 24.18 5.33
C GLU A 55 12.34 23.01 4.65
N ASP A 56 12.82 22.03 5.42
CA ASP A 56 13.42 20.81 4.87
C ASP A 56 12.44 20.09 3.94
N VAL A 57 11.18 19.94 4.36
CA VAL A 57 10.13 19.30 3.54
C VAL A 57 9.88 20.09 2.26
N ALA A 58 9.79 21.42 2.36
CA ALA A 58 9.58 22.28 1.20
C ALA A 58 10.73 22.17 0.18
N GLN A 59 11.98 22.15 0.65
CA GLN A 59 13.16 21.99 -0.20
C GLN A 59 13.22 20.62 -0.88
N GLN A 60 12.75 19.56 -0.20
CA GLN A 60 12.79 18.18 -0.70
C GLN A 60 11.52 17.78 -1.46
N LEU A 61 10.55 18.68 -1.64
CA LEU A 61 9.21 18.33 -2.10
C LEU A 61 9.19 17.60 -3.46
N ASN A 62 10.08 18.00 -4.38
CA ASN A 62 10.20 17.33 -5.68
C ASN A 62 10.71 15.89 -5.54
N ALA A 63 11.71 15.66 -4.68
CA ALA A 63 12.26 14.33 -4.43
C ALA A 63 11.27 13.44 -3.67
N ILE A 64 10.53 14.00 -2.70
CA ILE A 64 9.46 13.30 -1.97
C ILE A 64 8.36 12.82 -2.93
N ARG A 65 8.07 13.61 -3.97
CA ARG A 65 7.03 13.33 -4.96
C ARG A 65 7.55 12.67 -6.24
N ASP A 66 8.76 12.12 -6.23
CA ASP A 66 9.34 11.48 -7.42
C ASP A 66 8.53 10.22 -7.80
N LEU A 67 7.90 10.28 -8.98
CA LEU A 67 7.05 9.23 -9.53
C LEU A 67 7.79 8.25 -10.45
N ASN A 68 9.12 8.36 -10.58
CA ASN A 68 9.87 7.52 -11.53
C ASN A 68 10.05 6.07 -11.05
N ALA A 69 9.94 5.80 -9.75
CA ALA A 69 10.11 4.47 -9.17
C ALA A 69 9.06 4.14 -8.09
N PRO A 70 7.76 4.18 -8.44
CA PRO A 70 6.69 3.96 -7.48
C PRO A 70 6.72 2.51 -6.96
N ARG A 71 6.49 2.32 -5.66
CA ARG A 71 6.54 1.03 -4.97
C ARG A 71 5.14 0.56 -4.63
N VAL A 72 4.87 -0.71 -4.85
CA VAL A 72 3.58 -1.34 -4.54
C VAL A 72 3.82 -2.42 -3.49
N PHE A 73 3.06 -2.38 -2.41
CA PHE A 73 3.04 -3.42 -1.39
C PHE A 73 1.68 -4.12 -1.43
N PRO A 74 1.59 -5.34 -1.97
CA PRO A 74 0.33 -6.09 -2.02
C PRO A 74 -0.23 -6.30 -0.61
N ALA A 75 -1.53 -6.08 -0.39
CA ALA A 75 -2.14 -6.21 0.93
C ALA A 75 -1.92 -7.60 1.57
N VAL A 76 -1.82 -8.63 0.73
CA VAL A 76 -1.59 -10.03 1.11
C VAL A 76 -0.50 -10.67 0.23
N PRO A 77 0.18 -11.72 0.71
CA PRO A 77 0.14 -12.21 2.10
C PRO A 77 0.86 -11.28 3.09
N ASP A 78 1.94 -10.62 2.66
CA ASP A 78 2.93 -10.04 3.58
C ASP A 78 3.25 -8.55 3.34
N GLY A 79 2.54 -7.82 2.48
CA GLY A 79 2.98 -6.48 2.09
C GLY A 79 3.04 -5.47 3.22
N HIS A 80 2.30 -5.66 4.31
CA HIS A 80 2.50 -4.86 5.52
C HIS A 80 3.90 -5.07 6.13
N ALA A 81 4.35 -6.31 6.26
CA ALA A 81 5.68 -6.63 6.74
C ALA A 81 6.76 -6.14 5.77
N ASP A 82 6.53 -6.25 4.47
CA ASP A 82 7.46 -5.75 3.45
C ASP A 82 7.59 -4.23 3.47
N HIS A 83 6.48 -3.51 3.62
CA HIS A 83 6.49 -2.05 3.74
C HIS A 83 7.23 -1.57 5.00
N ILE A 84 7.01 -2.25 6.14
CA ILE A 84 7.74 -1.99 7.39
C ILE A 84 9.23 -2.21 7.20
N ARG A 85 9.61 -3.34 6.59
CA ARG A 85 11.02 -3.69 6.37
C ARG A 85 11.70 -2.67 5.47
N TYR A 86 11.08 -2.33 4.34
CA TYR A 86 11.58 -1.31 3.43
C TYR A 86 11.84 0.03 4.15
N SER A 87 10.89 0.49 4.95
CA SER A 87 10.99 1.75 5.67
C SER A 87 12.15 1.75 6.68
N PHE A 88 12.27 0.70 7.49
CA PHE A 88 13.35 0.61 8.49
C PHE A 88 14.73 0.37 7.87
N GLU A 89 14.84 -0.36 6.77
CA GLU A 89 16.09 -0.52 6.02
C GLU A 89 16.55 0.82 5.43
N SER A 90 15.61 1.59 4.86
CA SER A 90 15.87 2.93 4.32
C SER A 90 16.32 3.89 5.44
N ALA A 91 15.66 3.85 6.60
CA ALA A 91 16.07 4.60 7.80
C ALA A 91 17.47 4.20 8.29
N ALA A 92 17.78 2.90 8.34
CA ALA A 92 19.09 2.42 8.74
C ALA A 92 20.18 2.86 7.75
N TRP A 93 19.89 2.86 6.44
CA TRP A 93 20.81 3.36 5.41
C TRP A 93 21.09 4.86 5.58
N ALA A 94 20.05 5.69 5.72
CA ALA A 94 20.21 7.12 5.92
C ALA A 94 21.03 7.46 7.18
N ARG A 95 20.85 6.69 8.27
CA ARG A 95 21.68 6.80 9.48
C ARG A 95 23.15 6.52 9.19
N ARG A 96 23.47 5.45 8.46
CA ARG A 96 24.87 5.12 8.13
C ARG A 96 25.50 6.22 7.27
N GLU A 97 24.82 6.69 6.25
CA GLU A 97 25.33 7.75 5.37
C GLU A 97 25.66 9.03 6.15
N SER A 98 24.80 9.41 7.10
CA SER A 98 25.04 10.57 7.97
C SER A 98 26.28 10.42 8.87
N VAL A 99 26.66 9.20 9.25
CA VAL A 99 27.85 8.92 10.07
C VAL A 99 29.13 9.00 9.24
N HIS A 100 29.05 8.73 7.93
CA HIS A 100 30.19 8.78 7.02
C HIS A 100 30.52 10.20 6.51
N HIS A 101 29.60 11.16 6.67
CA HIS A 101 29.74 12.54 6.19
C HIS A 101 30.10 13.56 7.30
N VAL A 102 30.59 13.10 8.46
CA VAL A 102 31.06 13.94 9.58
C VAL A 102 32.58 13.94 9.67
#